data_AF-A0A2D5ASX7-F1
#
_entry.id   AF-A0A2D5ASX7-F1
#
_cell.length_a   1.000
_cell.length_b   1.000
_cell.length_c   1.000
_cell.angle_alpha   90.00
_cell.angle_beta   90.00
_cell.angle_gamma   90.00
#
_symmetry.space_group_name_H-M   'P 1'
#
loop_
_entity.id
_entity.type
_entity.pdbx_description
1 polymer ?
#
loop_
_entity_poly.entity_id
_entity_poly.type
_entity_poly.pdbx_seq_one_letter_code
_entity_poly.pdbx_strand_id
1 'polypeptide(L)'
;MSQTPFFGLTSRCPRELARTVLLLVIVAALASRGEAQTVVHTFVGNMGGDKLGLGVSGCGDIDGDGVPDVAVGAIQDGVPAVGPGYVRIHSGSDGSLVRQIDGNVTGDVFGTSIDNAGDCNGDGIPDLIVGAPFAHVNGQWKGYAQLHSGSDGSVLHTFVGDNDDDFFGIRVCGIGDVNGDGHGDIAAGAVQWLSNGTGYVKILSGFDGSLIHHISGNSAGDQFGYSVDGTGDVDGDMVGDIVVGAWWGTGTLLAQGMAGVYSGATGNPIYIFWGNDAQDHLGSRVAGAGDVDGDGVPDIAAGASGDDGSGSSAGAAMVFSGATGALIYEFLGENPGDQFGNAVTGAGDVDGDGRADIGVGAIRASPQGSQSGRAYVFSGMDGSTLLSFDGTAAGDSLGGTLSGVEDVTGDGKDDLIVGATGSDLGGTNSGAAYVLSLSVTALAQIRNGSGSNPSSYFPINTPVIGSNYQALITGPPSSISVIIPTLNGPSSGTFLPSGELLIQPPFLPFFVATGSHSIAIPGDASLLGRQYSTQGAILSSGVLTLTNAVDLTFGNQ
;
A
#
# COMPACT_ATOMS: atom_id res chain seq x y z
N MET A 1 38.11 -89.31 11.04
CA MET A 1 38.55 -89.15 12.44
C MET A 1 37.76 -87.98 13.01
N SER A 2 36.60 -88.31 13.59
CA SER A 2 36.24 -88.17 15.01
C SER A 2 35.61 -86.79 15.27
N GLN A 3 34.28 -86.69 15.30
CA GLN A 3 33.35 -86.91 16.43
C GLN A 3 32.68 -85.56 16.75
N THR A 4 31.44 -85.40 16.26
CA THR A 4 30.19 -84.98 16.96
C THR A 4 30.23 -84.38 18.38
N PRO A 5 29.18 -83.66 18.90
CA PRO A 5 27.88 -83.28 18.28
C PRO A 5 27.24 -81.90 18.69
N PHE A 6 26.11 -81.59 18.03
CA PHE A 6 24.80 -81.04 18.51
C PHE A 6 24.59 -79.65 19.16
N PHE A 7 23.68 -78.90 18.51
CA PHE A 7 22.49 -78.12 18.97
C PHE A 7 22.56 -77.00 20.03
N GLY A 8 22.02 -75.83 19.66
CA GLY A 8 20.81 -75.28 20.29
C GLY A 8 20.93 -74.06 21.23
N LEU A 9 20.62 -72.87 20.69
CA LEU A 9 19.93 -71.70 21.28
C LEU A 9 20.23 -71.27 22.75
N THR A 10 20.80 -70.07 22.95
CA THR A 10 20.04 -68.85 23.37
C THR A 10 20.96 -67.67 23.80
N SER A 11 20.49 -66.47 23.47
CA SER A 11 20.57 -65.22 24.26
C SER A 11 21.66 -64.16 23.96
N ARG A 12 21.10 -62.99 23.55
CA ARG A 12 21.48 -61.58 23.83
C ARG A 12 22.62 -60.90 23.02
N CYS A 13 22.14 -59.98 22.17
CA CYS A 13 22.71 -58.70 21.67
C CYS A 13 23.50 -57.90 22.75
N PRO A 14 24.31 -56.83 22.44
CA PRO A 14 24.19 -55.93 21.26
C PRO A 14 25.48 -55.21 20.72
N ARG A 15 25.24 -54.38 19.69
CA ARG A 15 25.98 -53.17 19.21
C ARG A 15 26.96 -53.32 18.02
N GLU A 16 26.42 -53.12 16.83
CA GLU A 16 27.06 -52.39 15.73
C GLU A 16 26.41 -50.98 15.65
N LEU A 17 26.95 -49.91 15.06
CA LEU A 17 27.68 -49.80 13.80
C LEU A 17 28.42 -48.45 13.71
N ALA A 18 29.31 -48.39 12.73
CA ALA A 18 30.42 -47.47 12.53
C ALA A 18 30.09 -45.97 12.32
N ARG A 19 31.13 -45.16 12.62
CA ARG A 19 31.25 -43.72 12.40
C ARG A 19 31.37 -43.38 10.91
N THR A 20 30.50 -42.50 10.42
CA THR A 20 30.71 -41.67 9.22
C THR A 20 30.59 -40.22 9.65
N VAL A 21 31.69 -39.47 9.57
CA VAL A 21 31.72 -38.03 9.83
C VAL A 21 31.30 -37.34 8.54
N LEU A 22 30.07 -36.81 8.51
CA LEU A 22 29.63 -35.87 7.47
C LEU A 22 29.86 -34.46 8.02
N LEU A 23 30.88 -33.80 7.50
CA LEU A 23 31.16 -32.39 7.76
C LEU A 23 30.18 -31.57 6.91
N LEU A 24 29.10 -31.06 7.51
CA LEU A 24 28.20 -30.13 6.87
C LEU A 24 28.81 -28.72 6.96
N VAL A 25 29.40 -28.26 5.86
CA VAL A 25 29.79 -26.86 5.69
C VAL A 25 28.49 -26.06 5.53
N ILE A 26 28.10 -25.32 6.56
CA ILE A 26 27.10 -24.26 6.44
C ILE A 26 27.80 -23.10 5.76
N VAL A 27 27.70 -23.04 4.44
CA VAL A 27 27.77 -21.74 3.74
C VAL A 27 26.45 -21.07 4.07
N ALA A 28 26.47 -20.08 4.96
CA ALA A 28 25.37 -19.14 5.08
C ALA A 28 25.30 -18.35 3.77
N ALA A 29 24.57 -18.89 2.81
CA ALA A 29 23.97 -18.07 1.78
C ALA A 29 22.90 -17.24 2.49
N LEU A 30 23.19 -15.97 2.72
CA LEU A 30 22.17 -14.93 2.88
C LEU A 30 21.40 -14.90 1.55
N ALA A 31 20.45 -15.81 1.41
CA ALA A 31 19.33 -15.58 0.51
C ALA A 31 18.42 -14.64 1.28
N SER A 32 18.24 -13.41 0.79
CA SER A 32 17.08 -12.60 1.16
C SER A 32 15.85 -13.49 1.01
N ARG A 33 15.16 -13.74 2.11
CA ARG A 33 13.86 -14.40 2.06
C ARG A 33 12.95 -13.37 1.40
N GLY A 34 12.65 -13.55 0.12
CA GLY A 34 11.76 -12.64 -0.59
C GLY A 34 10.42 -12.60 0.13
N GLU A 35 10.06 -11.44 0.65
CA GLU A 35 8.69 -11.15 1.06
C GLU A 35 7.81 -11.24 -0.19
N ALA A 36 6.63 -11.85 -0.05
CA ALA A 36 5.79 -12.15 -1.20
C ALA A 36 4.82 -11.00 -1.39
N GLN A 37 4.97 -10.28 -2.51
CA GLN A 37 3.98 -9.32 -2.95
C GLN A 37 2.59 -9.95 -3.00
N THR A 38 1.63 -9.34 -2.31
CA THR A 38 0.25 -9.80 -2.26
C THR A 38 -0.68 -8.67 -2.74
N VAL A 39 -1.59 -9.00 -3.66
CA VAL A 39 -2.71 -8.12 -3.99
C VAL A 39 -3.78 -8.34 -2.92
N VAL A 40 -4.01 -7.32 -2.10
CA VAL A 40 -4.99 -7.36 -0.99
C VAL A 40 -6.39 -7.20 -1.55
N HIS A 41 -6.60 -6.13 -2.33
CA HIS A 41 -7.88 -5.78 -2.93
C HIS A 41 -7.74 -5.48 -4.42
N THR A 42 -8.82 -5.71 -5.16
CA THR A 42 -8.93 -5.32 -6.57
C THR A 42 -10.28 -4.65 -6.80
N PHE A 43 -10.24 -3.41 -7.24
CA PHE A 43 -11.42 -2.63 -7.61
C PHE A 43 -11.51 -2.52 -9.12
N VAL A 44 -12.69 -2.74 -9.69
CA VAL A 44 -12.89 -2.82 -11.14
C VAL A 44 -13.98 -1.85 -11.58
N GLY A 45 -13.76 -1.12 -12.67
CA GLY A 45 -14.75 -0.24 -13.26
C GLY A 45 -15.98 -1.02 -13.72
N ASN A 46 -17.16 -0.42 -13.61
CA ASN A 46 -18.42 -1.16 -13.81
C ASN A 46 -18.82 -1.30 -15.28
N MET A 47 -18.17 -0.56 -16.17
CA MET A 47 -18.49 -0.52 -17.60
C MET A 47 -17.27 -0.17 -18.45
N GLY A 48 -17.31 -0.50 -19.74
CA GLY A 48 -16.26 -0.09 -20.65
C GLY A 48 -16.18 1.44 -20.79
N GLY A 49 -14.96 1.98 -20.67
CA GLY A 49 -14.68 3.42 -20.70
C GLY A 49 -14.72 4.12 -19.34
N ASP A 50 -15.13 3.43 -18.27
CA ASP A 50 -15.23 4.00 -16.92
C ASP A 50 -13.88 4.58 -16.44
N LYS A 51 -12.76 3.93 -16.82
CA LYS A 51 -11.38 4.27 -16.45
C LYS A 51 -11.18 4.45 -14.94
N LEU A 52 -11.73 3.52 -14.16
CA LEU A 52 -11.48 3.45 -12.72
C LEU A 52 -9.96 3.38 -12.47
N GLY A 53 -9.50 4.06 -11.42
CA GLY A 53 -8.09 4.19 -11.06
C GLY A 53 -7.42 5.43 -11.64
N LEU A 54 -8.19 6.39 -12.18
CA LEU A 54 -7.62 7.65 -12.69
C LEU A 54 -7.19 8.59 -11.57
N GLY A 55 -7.82 8.48 -10.40
CA GLY A 55 -7.36 9.02 -9.13
C GLY A 55 -7.38 7.89 -8.10
N VAL A 56 -6.39 7.83 -7.22
CA VAL A 56 -6.34 6.91 -6.08
C VAL A 56 -5.73 7.66 -4.89
N SER A 57 -6.20 7.36 -3.68
CA SER A 57 -5.65 7.90 -2.43
C SER A 57 -6.08 7.00 -1.25
N GLY A 58 -5.26 6.96 -0.20
CA GLY A 58 -5.69 6.48 1.12
C GLY A 58 -6.48 7.59 1.80
N CYS A 59 -7.64 7.29 2.39
CA CYS A 59 -8.52 8.31 2.97
C CYS A 59 -8.69 8.21 4.48
N GLY A 60 -7.83 7.43 5.16
CA GLY A 60 -7.99 7.11 6.57
C GLY A 60 -9.24 6.24 6.83
N ASP A 61 -9.58 6.01 8.08
CA ASP A 61 -10.71 5.19 8.49
C ASP A 61 -12.04 5.96 8.37
N ILE A 62 -12.72 5.83 7.23
CA ILE A 62 -13.97 6.55 6.92
C ILE A 62 -15.18 5.83 7.50
N ASP A 63 -15.15 4.50 7.56
CA ASP A 63 -16.25 3.68 8.07
C ASP A 63 -16.20 3.39 9.59
N GLY A 64 -15.08 3.73 10.24
CA GLY A 64 -14.87 3.64 11.68
C GLY A 64 -14.57 2.23 12.17
N ASP A 65 -14.09 1.34 11.30
CA ASP A 65 -13.75 -0.05 11.64
C ASP A 65 -12.33 -0.23 12.22
N GLY A 66 -11.52 0.84 12.19
CA GLY A 66 -10.16 0.89 12.69
C GLY A 66 -9.09 0.52 11.65
N VAL A 67 -9.47 0.27 10.39
CA VAL A 67 -8.57 0.02 9.26
C VAL A 67 -8.66 1.21 8.29
N PRO A 68 -7.54 1.71 7.75
CA PRO A 68 -7.56 2.77 6.74
C PRO A 68 -8.30 2.36 5.47
N ASP A 69 -9.15 3.24 4.95
CA ASP A 69 -9.91 3.05 3.72
C ASP A 69 -9.22 3.64 2.50
N VAL A 70 -9.71 3.26 1.32
CA VAL A 70 -9.15 3.70 0.03
C VAL A 70 -10.19 4.34 -0.87
N ALA A 71 -9.79 5.42 -1.53
CA ALA A 71 -10.61 6.14 -2.50
C ALA A 71 -10.11 5.88 -3.92
N VAL A 72 -11.03 5.59 -4.85
CA VAL A 72 -10.73 5.32 -6.26
C VAL A 72 -11.67 6.12 -7.16
N GLY A 73 -11.07 6.92 -8.04
CA GLY A 73 -11.76 7.80 -8.97
C GLY A 73 -11.88 7.23 -10.37
N ALA A 74 -12.93 7.66 -11.08
CA ALA A 74 -13.22 7.28 -12.46
C ALA A 74 -13.91 8.43 -13.20
N ILE A 75 -13.82 8.44 -14.53
CA ILE A 75 -14.44 9.49 -15.35
C ILE A 75 -15.87 9.13 -15.78
N GLN A 76 -16.26 7.87 -15.59
CA GLN A 76 -17.53 7.31 -16.02
C GLN A 76 -17.82 7.57 -17.50
N ASP A 77 -17.09 6.96 -18.44
CA ASP A 77 -17.49 7.04 -19.86
C ASP A 77 -18.59 6.02 -20.17
N GLY A 78 -19.81 6.50 -20.32
CA GLY A 78 -20.88 5.72 -20.93
C GLY A 78 -21.07 6.16 -22.36
N VAL A 79 -20.76 5.29 -23.33
CA VAL A 79 -20.95 5.59 -24.76
C VAL A 79 -22.36 6.20 -24.96
N PRO A 80 -22.48 7.46 -25.43
CA PRO A 80 -21.50 8.23 -26.19
C PRO A 80 -20.83 9.44 -25.48
N ALA A 81 -20.86 9.57 -24.14
CA ALA A 81 -20.29 10.75 -23.47
C ALA A 81 -19.53 10.41 -22.17
N VAL A 82 -18.39 11.11 -21.98
CA VAL A 82 -17.68 11.20 -20.70
C VAL A 82 -18.66 11.74 -19.66
N GLY A 83 -18.96 10.93 -18.65
CA GLY A 83 -19.85 11.27 -17.57
C GLY A 83 -19.30 12.39 -16.68
N PRO A 84 -19.99 12.68 -15.58
CA PRO A 84 -19.51 13.70 -14.65
C PRO A 84 -18.23 13.27 -13.89
N GLY A 85 -17.92 11.97 -13.88
CA GLY A 85 -16.90 11.38 -13.02
C GLY A 85 -17.47 11.04 -11.64
N TYR A 86 -16.77 10.19 -10.89
CA TYR A 86 -17.13 9.80 -9.53
C TYR A 86 -15.90 9.37 -8.73
N VAL A 87 -16.06 9.31 -7.42
CA VAL A 87 -15.15 8.67 -6.46
C VAL A 87 -15.89 7.56 -5.71
N ARG A 88 -15.27 6.41 -5.55
CA ARG A 88 -15.72 5.34 -4.65
C ARG A 88 -14.75 5.18 -3.50
N ILE A 89 -15.29 5.17 -2.29
CA ILE A 89 -14.57 4.87 -1.06
C ILE A 89 -14.86 3.41 -0.73
N HIS A 90 -13.79 2.63 -0.54
CA HIS A 90 -13.85 1.21 -0.25
C HIS A 90 -13.19 0.92 1.09
N SER A 91 -13.81 0.03 1.87
CA SER A 91 -13.30 -0.38 3.17
C SER A 91 -11.95 -1.06 3.00
N GLY A 92 -10.97 -0.65 3.78
CA GLY A 92 -9.66 -1.31 3.79
C GLY A 92 -9.73 -2.74 4.31
N SER A 93 -10.63 -3.03 5.25
CA SER A 93 -10.68 -4.34 5.91
C SER A 93 -11.21 -5.45 5.00
N ASP A 94 -12.22 -5.17 4.17
CA ASP A 94 -12.91 -6.18 3.36
C ASP A 94 -13.14 -5.80 1.88
N GLY A 95 -12.74 -4.60 1.47
CA GLY A 95 -12.87 -4.09 0.10
C GLY A 95 -14.31 -3.70 -0.29
N SER A 96 -15.27 -3.75 0.64
CA SER A 96 -16.66 -3.40 0.37
C SER A 96 -16.81 -1.91 0.06
N LEU A 97 -17.84 -1.54 -0.71
CA LEU A 97 -18.11 -0.14 -1.04
C LEU A 97 -18.73 0.56 0.18
N VAL A 98 -18.00 1.52 0.75
CA VAL A 98 -18.46 2.38 1.84
C VAL A 98 -19.36 3.50 1.27
N ARG A 99 -18.87 4.19 0.24
CA ARG A 99 -19.57 5.34 -0.35
C ARG A 99 -19.22 5.56 -1.81
N GLN A 100 -20.15 6.13 -2.57
CA GLN A 100 -19.87 6.73 -3.88
C GLN A 100 -20.26 8.21 -3.86
N ILE A 101 -19.39 9.06 -4.38
CA ILE A 101 -19.59 10.50 -4.56
C ILE A 101 -19.55 10.76 -6.07
N ASP A 102 -20.67 11.21 -6.63
CA ASP A 102 -20.78 11.49 -8.06
C ASP A 102 -20.54 12.97 -8.34
N GLY A 103 -19.83 13.27 -9.43
CA GLY A 103 -19.75 14.62 -9.97
C GLY A 103 -21.10 15.08 -10.52
N ASN A 104 -21.27 16.40 -10.67
CA ASN A 104 -22.57 16.96 -11.01
C ASN A 104 -22.78 17.17 -12.52
N VAL A 105 -21.74 17.51 -13.27
CA VAL A 105 -21.85 17.91 -14.68
C VAL A 105 -20.97 17.03 -15.57
N THR A 106 -21.58 16.49 -16.63
CA THR A 106 -20.91 15.73 -17.68
C THR A 106 -19.69 16.46 -18.22
N GLY A 107 -18.53 15.80 -18.21
CA GLY A 107 -17.27 16.38 -18.69
C GLY A 107 -16.46 17.16 -17.67
N ASP A 108 -16.94 17.30 -16.42
CA ASP A 108 -16.15 17.86 -15.31
C ASP A 108 -14.93 17.01 -14.97
N VAL A 109 -15.07 15.69 -15.20
CA VAL A 109 -14.06 14.66 -14.90
C VAL A 109 -13.69 14.66 -13.40
N PHE A 110 -14.73 14.73 -12.56
CA PHE A 110 -14.65 14.65 -11.11
C PHE A 110 -14.00 13.32 -10.68
N GLY A 111 -13.10 13.37 -9.68
CA GLY A 111 -12.37 12.18 -9.21
C GLY A 111 -11.07 11.89 -9.96
N THR A 112 -10.57 12.83 -10.78
CA THR A 112 -9.25 12.74 -11.42
C THR A 112 -8.09 13.01 -10.47
N SER A 113 -8.35 13.75 -9.40
CA SER A 113 -7.44 13.98 -8.30
C SER A 113 -8.26 13.88 -7.01
N ILE A 114 -7.74 13.15 -6.04
CA ILE A 114 -8.40 12.83 -4.78
C ILE A 114 -7.31 12.82 -3.73
N ASP A 115 -7.60 13.34 -2.55
CA ASP A 115 -6.74 13.13 -1.39
C ASP A 115 -7.49 13.21 -0.06
N ASN A 116 -6.86 12.68 0.99
CA ASN A 116 -7.29 12.87 2.37
C ASN A 116 -7.05 14.33 2.78
N ALA A 117 -8.10 15.02 3.24
CA ALA A 117 -8.02 16.41 3.69
C ALA A 117 -7.81 16.53 5.22
N GLY A 118 -7.78 15.41 5.95
CA GLY A 118 -7.91 15.39 7.41
C GLY A 118 -9.34 15.74 7.85
N ASP A 119 -9.56 15.87 9.15
CA ASP A 119 -10.87 16.29 9.68
C ASP A 119 -11.01 17.82 9.56
N CYS A 120 -11.69 18.28 8.50
CA CYS A 120 -11.88 19.70 8.23
C CYS A 120 -13.09 20.27 8.99
N ASN A 121 -14.01 19.43 9.45
CA ASN A 121 -15.28 19.85 10.03
C ASN A 121 -15.40 19.59 11.55
N GLY A 122 -14.46 18.85 12.12
CA GLY A 122 -14.37 18.53 13.55
C GLY A 122 -15.27 17.38 14.01
N ASP A 123 -15.72 16.50 13.12
CA ASP A 123 -16.56 15.35 13.45
C ASP A 123 -15.76 14.09 13.84
N GLY A 124 -14.44 14.15 13.72
CA GLY A 124 -13.50 13.08 14.04
C GLY A 124 -13.32 12.03 12.95
N ILE A 125 -13.93 12.21 11.78
CA ILE A 125 -13.75 11.36 10.60
C ILE A 125 -12.98 12.17 9.54
N PRO A 126 -11.94 11.60 8.89
CA PRO A 126 -11.23 12.31 7.84
C PRO A 126 -12.14 12.71 6.67
N ASP A 127 -11.92 13.89 6.10
CA ASP A 127 -12.65 14.41 4.96
C ASP A 127 -11.85 14.21 3.65
N LEU A 128 -12.51 14.33 2.50
CA LEU A 128 -11.87 14.12 1.18
C LEU A 128 -11.93 15.37 0.32
N ILE A 129 -10.80 15.75 -0.28
CA ILE A 129 -10.72 16.78 -1.32
C ILE A 129 -10.70 16.10 -2.70
N VAL A 130 -11.57 16.54 -3.61
CA VAL A 130 -11.70 15.94 -4.95
C VAL A 130 -11.68 17.01 -6.04
N GLY A 131 -10.86 16.81 -7.06
CA GLY A 131 -10.73 17.72 -8.19
C GLY A 131 -11.60 17.37 -9.40
N ALA A 132 -12.02 18.43 -10.10
CA ALA A 132 -12.76 18.41 -11.37
C ALA A 132 -12.20 19.50 -12.31
N PRO A 133 -10.98 19.31 -12.83
CA PRO A 133 -10.24 20.36 -13.53
C PRO A 133 -10.87 20.82 -14.85
N PHE A 134 -11.69 19.99 -15.49
CA PHE A 134 -12.29 20.33 -16.79
C PHE A 134 -13.64 21.02 -16.66
N ALA A 135 -14.10 21.26 -15.43
CA ALA A 135 -15.39 21.85 -15.18
C ALA A 135 -15.52 23.29 -15.68
N HIS A 136 -16.70 23.61 -16.21
CA HIS A 136 -17.04 24.95 -16.73
C HIS A 136 -17.80 25.80 -15.69
N VAL A 137 -17.38 25.72 -14.41
CA VAL A 137 -18.08 26.42 -13.31
C VAL A 137 -17.77 27.91 -13.34
N ASN A 138 -18.78 28.72 -13.64
CA ASN A 138 -18.69 30.18 -13.71
C ASN A 138 -17.61 30.69 -14.69
N GLY A 139 -17.30 29.91 -15.73
CA GLY A 139 -16.26 30.21 -16.72
C GLY A 139 -15.91 28.99 -17.59
N GLN A 140 -15.13 29.18 -18.64
CA GLN A 140 -14.67 28.07 -19.50
C GLN A 140 -13.45 27.38 -18.88
N TRP A 141 -13.52 26.06 -18.67
CA TRP A 141 -12.42 25.26 -18.10
C TRP A 141 -11.77 25.89 -16.86
N LYS A 142 -12.59 26.52 -16.01
CA LYS A 142 -12.15 27.11 -14.74
C LYS A 142 -11.66 26.02 -13.79
N GLY A 143 -12.32 24.86 -13.82
CA GLY A 143 -12.12 23.77 -12.88
C GLY A 143 -12.62 24.11 -11.46
N TYR A 144 -12.81 23.08 -10.66
CA TYR A 144 -13.06 23.22 -9.22
C TYR A 144 -12.43 22.07 -8.42
N ALA A 145 -12.33 22.29 -7.11
CA ALA A 145 -12.11 21.25 -6.11
C ALA A 145 -13.25 21.28 -5.08
N GLN A 146 -13.76 20.12 -4.67
CA GLN A 146 -14.80 19.97 -3.66
C GLN A 146 -14.28 19.22 -2.46
N LEU A 147 -14.48 19.80 -1.28
CA LEU A 147 -14.21 19.16 0.00
C LEU A 147 -15.49 18.48 0.48
N HIS A 148 -15.41 17.18 0.75
CA HIS A 148 -16.52 16.34 1.14
C HIS A 148 -16.31 15.78 2.54
N SER A 149 -17.36 15.79 3.35
CA SER A 149 -17.32 15.16 4.66
C SER A 149 -17.13 13.64 4.53
N GLY A 150 -16.19 13.04 5.26
CA GLY A 150 -16.03 11.59 5.28
C GLY A 150 -17.25 10.87 5.85
N SER A 151 -17.84 11.46 6.90
CA SER A 151 -18.92 10.84 7.68
C SER A 151 -20.20 10.62 6.86
N ASP A 152 -20.56 11.55 5.97
CA ASP A 152 -21.80 11.47 5.18
C ASP A 152 -21.67 11.80 3.68
N GLY A 153 -20.48 12.20 3.21
CA GLY A 153 -20.21 12.58 1.82
C GLY A 153 -20.75 13.95 1.41
N SER A 154 -21.34 14.71 2.34
CA SER A 154 -21.86 16.04 2.05
C SER A 154 -20.75 17.00 1.64
N VAL A 155 -21.07 17.95 0.75
CA VAL A 155 -20.11 18.97 0.33
C VAL A 155 -19.97 19.99 1.46
N LEU A 156 -18.75 20.11 1.99
CA LEU A 156 -18.36 21.13 2.97
C LEU A 156 -18.04 22.44 2.25
N HIS A 157 -17.19 22.38 1.22
CA HIS A 157 -16.76 23.54 0.44
C HIS A 157 -16.62 23.22 -1.06
N THR A 158 -16.78 24.24 -1.90
CA THR A 158 -16.47 24.18 -3.33
C THR A 158 -15.58 25.36 -3.71
N PHE A 159 -14.37 25.05 -4.15
CA PHE A 159 -13.35 26.02 -4.54
C PHE A 159 -13.24 26.08 -6.06
N VAL A 160 -13.31 27.27 -6.65
CA VAL A 160 -13.33 27.47 -8.11
C VAL A 160 -12.10 28.25 -8.55
N GLY A 161 -11.59 27.94 -9.74
CA GLY A 161 -10.51 28.69 -10.39
C GLY A 161 -10.82 30.18 -10.57
N ASP A 162 -9.79 31.01 -10.56
CA ASP A 162 -9.90 32.47 -10.67
C ASP A 162 -10.33 32.93 -12.06
N ASN A 163 -9.83 32.29 -13.11
CA ASN A 163 -10.02 32.68 -14.50
C ASN A 163 -10.39 31.49 -15.39
N ASP A 164 -10.93 31.80 -16.56
CA ASP A 164 -11.07 30.80 -17.62
C ASP A 164 -9.71 30.16 -17.93
N ASP A 165 -9.73 28.90 -18.34
CA ASP A 165 -8.55 28.10 -18.69
C ASP A 165 -7.59 27.77 -17.53
N ASP A 166 -8.00 27.98 -16.28
CA ASP A 166 -7.16 27.68 -15.10
C ASP A 166 -6.96 26.18 -14.88
N PHE A 167 -7.97 25.35 -15.20
CA PHE A 167 -8.03 23.93 -14.84
C PHE A 167 -7.81 23.66 -13.35
N PHE A 168 -8.39 24.50 -12.48
CA PHE A 168 -8.22 24.40 -11.03
C PHE A 168 -8.72 23.06 -10.49
N GLY A 169 -7.99 22.48 -9.53
CA GLY A 169 -8.24 21.12 -9.04
C GLY A 169 -7.60 20.05 -9.91
N ILE A 170 -6.65 20.40 -10.78
CA ILE A 170 -5.90 19.40 -11.56
C ILE A 170 -5.16 18.42 -10.65
N ARG A 171 -4.65 18.92 -9.52
CA ARG A 171 -4.16 18.15 -8.38
C ARG A 171 -4.59 18.86 -7.10
N VAL A 172 -4.90 18.06 -6.10
CA VAL A 172 -5.37 18.48 -4.77
C VAL A 172 -4.64 17.63 -3.74
N CYS A 173 -4.45 18.17 -2.54
CA CYS A 173 -3.95 17.43 -1.39
C CYS A 173 -4.45 18.03 -0.07
N GLY A 174 -4.51 17.21 0.98
CA GLY A 174 -4.54 17.70 2.37
C GLY A 174 -3.14 18.09 2.82
N ILE A 175 -3.05 19.08 3.70
CA ILE A 175 -1.75 19.60 4.15
C ILE A 175 -1.66 19.80 5.67
N GLY A 176 -2.63 19.23 6.41
CA GLY A 176 -2.76 19.43 7.85
C GLY A 176 -3.29 20.83 8.19
N ASP A 177 -3.30 21.18 9.48
CA ASP A 177 -3.73 22.51 9.96
C ASP A 177 -2.59 23.51 9.82
N VAL A 178 -2.55 24.26 8.72
CA VAL A 178 -1.46 25.22 8.47
C VAL A 178 -1.74 26.61 9.01
N ASN A 179 -3.02 26.92 9.25
CA ASN A 179 -3.44 28.22 9.76
C ASN A 179 -3.62 28.24 11.30
N GLY A 180 -3.61 27.07 11.95
CA GLY A 180 -3.71 26.89 13.40
C GLY A 180 -5.14 27.02 13.95
N ASP A 181 -6.17 26.76 13.13
CA ASP A 181 -7.57 26.81 13.54
C ASP A 181 -8.09 25.50 14.17
N GLY A 182 -7.27 24.45 14.15
CA GLY A 182 -7.56 23.13 14.68
C GLY A 182 -8.24 22.18 13.70
N HIS A 183 -8.35 22.55 12.43
CA HIS A 183 -8.96 21.76 11.37
C HIS A 183 -7.99 21.55 10.20
N GLY A 184 -8.20 20.48 9.42
CA GLY A 184 -7.37 20.23 8.23
C GLY A 184 -7.53 21.33 7.18
N ASP A 185 -6.42 21.73 6.55
CA ASP A 185 -6.36 22.63 5.40
C ASP A 185 -5.99 21.87 4.12
N ILE A 186 -6.25 22.49 2.97
CA ILE A 186 -6.07 21.86 1.66
C ILE A 186 -5.27 22.74 0.70
N ALA A 187 -4.62 22.11 -0.26
CA ALA A 187 -4.02 22.79 -1.41
C ALA A 187 -4.61 22.29 -2.73
N ALA A 188 -4.69 23.18 -3.70
CA ALA A 188 -5.17 22.86 -5.04
C ALA A 188 -4.44 23.67 -6.13
N GLY A 189 -3.99 22.96 -7.16
CA GLY A 189 -3.24 23.53 -8.29
C GLY A 189 -4.12 23.94 -9.47
N ALA A 190 -3.63 24.91 -10.25
CA ALA A 190 -4.17 25.37 -11.52
C ALA A 190 -3.01 25.72 -12.48
N VAL A 191 -3.07 25.22 -13.71
CA VAL A 191 -1.94 25.30 -14.66
C VAL A 191 -2.09 26.38 -15.71
N GLN A 192 -3.28 26.99 -15.84
CA GLN A 192 -3.54 28.07 -16.80
C GLN A 192 -3.17 27.71 -18.24
N TRP A 193 -3.49 26.48 -18.64
CA TRP A 193 -2.88 25.81 -19.80
C TRP A 193 -3.14 26.55 -21.12
N LEU A 194 -4.40 26.94 -21.37
CA LEU A 194 -4.79 27.53 -22.66
C LEU A 194 -4.52 29.03 -22.71
N SER A 195 -4.44 29.69 -21.56
CA SER A 195 -4.09 31.12 -21.46
C SER A 195 -2.58 31.36 -21.44
N ASN A 196 -1.76 30.30 -21.43
CA ASN A 196 -0.31 30.36 -21.29
C ASN A 196 0.11 31.17 -20.05
N GLY A 197 -0.63 31.00 -18.96
CA GLY A 197 -0.35 31.62 -17.68
C GLY A 197 0.85 30.98 -16.98
N THR A 198 1.21 31.51 -15.81
CA THR A 198 2.29 30.95 -14.99
C THR A 198 1.87 29.65 -14.31
N GLY A 199 0.57 29.47 -14.08
CA GLY A 199 0.04 28.52 -13.11
C GLY A 199 0.13 29.05 -11.68
N TYR A 200 -0.63 28.44 -10.77
CA TYR A 200 -0.68 28.78 -9.35
C TYR A 200 -1.15 27.60 -8.49
N VAL A 201 -0.92 27.71 -7.19
CA VAL A 201 -1.52 26.86 -6.14
C VAL A 201 -2.23 27.77 -5.14
N LYS A 202 -3.41 27.34 -4.68
CA LYS A 202 -4.10 27.94 -3.54
C LYS A 202 -4.02 27.01 -2.35
N ILE A 203 -3.68 27.58 -1.20
CA ILE A 203 -3.83 26.95 0.11
C ILE A 203 -5.07 27.56 0.77
N LEU A 204 -6.00 26.73 1.21
CA LEU A 204 -7.34 27.11 1.64
C LEU A 204 -7.67 26.43 2.96
N SER A 205 -8.36 27.15 3.85
CA SER A 205 -8.85 26.55 5.09
C SER A 205 -9.93 25.52 4.77
N GLY A 206 -9.79 24.30 5.30
CA GLY A 206 -10.83 23.28 5.15
C GLY A 206 -12.05 23.58 6.01
N PHE A 207 -11.89 24.35 7.08
CA PHE A 207 -12.98 24.70 8.00
C PHE A 207 -13.90 25.78 7.45
N ASP A 208 -13.36 26.96 7.12
CA ASP A 208 -14.17 28.12 6.71
C ASP A 208 -14.06 28.47 5.22
N GLY A 209 -13.19 27.76 4.48
CA GLY A 209 -12.99 27.95 3.05
C GLY A 209 -12.18 29.21 2.68
N SER A 210 -11.61 29.91 3.67
CA SER A 210 -10.82 31.12 3.44
C SER A 210 -9.50 30.83 2.74
N LEU A 211 -9.01 31.80 1.97
CA LEU A 211 -7.71 31.71 1.30
C LEU A 211 -6.60 32.02 2.31
N ILE A 212 -5.69 31.07 2.50
CA ILE A 212 -4.49 31.19 3.35
C ILE A 212 -3.33 31.73 2.49
N HIS A 213 -3.00 31.00 1.41
CA HIS A 213 -1.94 31.41 0.47
C HIS A 213 -2.37 31.25 -0.99
N HIS A 214 -1.83 32.12 -1.84
CA HIS A 214 -1.94 32.03 -3.29
C HIS A 214 -0.54 32.18 -3.89
N ILE A 215 0.04 31.07 -4.32
CA ILE A 215 1.43 30.98 -4.78
C ILE A 215 1.41 30.83 -6.30
N SER A 216 2.11 31.72 -7.01
CA SER A 216 2.13 31.72 -8.48
C SER A 216 3.48 31.27 -9.02
N GLY A 217 3.46 30.62 -10.20
CA GLY A 217 4.66 30.32 -10.97
C GLY A 217 5.40 31.59 -11.39
N ASN A 218 6.68 31.44 -11.75
CA ASN A 218 7.56 32.57 -12.03
C ASN A 218 7.45 33.08 -13.47
N SER A 219 7.23 32.18 -14.43
CA SER A 219 7.20 32.51 -15.86
C SER A 219 5.99 31.94 -16.57
N ALA A 220 5.52 32.67 -17.59
CA ALA A 220 4.40 32.23 -18.43
C ALA A 220 4.75 30.91 -19.13
N GLY A 221 3.86 29.92 -19.03
CA GLY A 221 4.03 28.59 -19.59
C GLY A 221 4.78 27.60 -18.69
N ASP A 222 5.20 27.98 -17.48
CA ASP A 222 5.82 27.06 -16.52
C ASP A 222 4.86 25.93 -16.08
N GLN A 223 3.55 26.21 -16.12
CA GLN A 223 2.50 25.31 -15.66
C GLN A 223 2.69 24.91 -14.20
N PHE A 224 3.03 25.88 -13.35
CA PHE A 224 3.15 25.71 -11.91
C PHE A 224 1.81 25.26 -11.29
N GLY A 225 1.85 24.33 -10.35
CA GLY A 225 0.63 23.71 -9.80
C GLY A 225 0.10 22.56 -10.65
N TYR A 226 0.89 22.04 -11.60
CA TYR A 226 0.55 20.81 -12.33
C TYR A 226 0.49 19.60 -11.40
N SER A 227 1.39 19.55 -10.42
CA SER A 227 1.34 18.62 -9.31
C SER A 227 1.54 19.36 -7.99
N VAL A 228 0.88 18.89 -6.94
CA VAL A 228 0.98 19.42 -5.58
C VAL A 228 0.78 18.26 -4.60
N ASP A 229 1.50 18.30 -3.49
CA ASP A 229 1.32 17.39 -2.37
C ASP A 229 1.75 18.04 -1.05
N GLY A 230 1.25 17.52 0.07
CA GLY A 230 1.74 17.87 1.41
C GLY A 230 3.06 17.17 1.69
N THR A 231 3.99 17.83 2.38
CA THR A 231 5.31 17.26 2.72
C THR A 231 5.47 17.01 4.21
N GLY A 232 4.59 17.53 5.05
CA GLY A 232 4.90 17.71 6.47
C GLY A 232 5.84 18.90 6.69
N ASP A 233 6.32 19.07 7.92
CA ASP A 233 7.16 20.22 8.34
C ASP A 233 8.62 20.05 7.90
N VAL A 234 9.02 20.76 6.85
CA VAL A 234 10.37 20.68 6.26
C VAL A 234 11.29 21.76 6.84
N ASP A 235 10.76 22.93 7.20
CA ASP A 235 11.57 24.05 7.72
C ASP A 235 11.66 24.12 9.26
N GLY A 236 10.97 23.22 9.97
CA GLY A 236 11.03 23.02 11.41
C GLY A 236 10.20 24.02 12.21
N ASP A 237 9.18 24.63 11.59
CA ASP A 237 8.30 25.61 12.23
C ASP A 237 7.00 25.01 12.82
N MET A 238 6.85 23.68 12.74
CA MET A 238 5.71 22.87 13.18
C MET A 238 4.43 23.06 12.35
N VAL A 239 4.54 23.68 11.18
CA VAL A 239 3.46 23.79 10.20
C VAL A 239 3.76 22.89 9.00
N GLY A 240 2.75 22.22 8.47
CA GLY A 240 2.92 21.38 7.29
C GLY A 240 3.27 22.21 6.06
N ASP A 241 4.29 21.80 5.31
CA ASP A 241 4.71 22.43 4.07
C ASP A 241 4.13 21.71 2.85
N ILE A 242 4.32 22.31 1.67
CA ILE A 242 3.88 21.74 0.41
C ILE A 242 5.01 21.64 -0.60
N VAL A 243 4.92 20.65 -1.48
CA VAL A 243 5.72 20.56 -2.71
C VAL A 243 4.84 20.81 -3.93
N VAL A 244 5.35 21.58 -4.89
CA VAL A 244 4.64 21.95 -6.12
C VAL A 244 5.50 21.68 -7.34
N GLY A 245 4.95 20.94 -8.30
CA GLY A 245 5.56 20.67 -9.58
C GLY A 245 5.16 21.65 -10.68
N ALA A 246 6.12 22.00 -11.53
CA ALA A 246 5.96 22.74 -12.77
C ALA A 246 6.73 21.99 -13.87
N TRP A 247 6.10 20.96 -14.44
CA TRP A 247 6.75 20.03 -15.38
C TRP A 247 7.25 20.68 -16.68
N TRP A 248 6.71 21.85 -17.05
CA TRP A 248 7.17 22.64 -18.19
C TRP A 248 8.04 23.84 -17.78
N GLY A 249 8.39 23.92 -16.50
CA GLY A 249 9.22 24.97 -15.92
C GLY A 249 10.52 25.14 -16.71
N THR A 250 10.77 26.37 -17.13
CA THR A 250 11.97 26.71 -17.91
C THR A 250 12.89 27.60 -17.09
N GLY A 251 13.90 26.96 -16.50
CA GLY A 251 15.00 27.64 -15.81
C GLY A 251 16.09 28.01 -16.82
N THR A 252 17.21 27.28 -16.76
CA THR A 252 18.34 27.47 -17.69
C THR A 252 18.17 26.75 -19.03
N LEU A 253 17.39 25.66 -19.03
CA LEU A 253 17.11 24.82 -20.19
C LEU A 253 15.60 24.74 -20.40
N LEU A 254 15.20 24.51 -21.65
CA LEU A 254 13.81 24.42 -22.07
C LEU A 254 13.13 23.23 -21.38
N ALA A 255 12.05 23.49 -20.65
CA ALA A 255 11.20 22.45 -20.04
C ALA A 255 12.00 21.40 -19.24
N GLN A 256 13.10 21.80 -18.58
CA GLN A 256 13.80 20.91 -17.64
C GLN A 256 12.89 20.53 -16.46
N GLY A 257 11.85 21.33 -16.21
CA GLY A 257 10.89 21.09 -15.15
C GLY A 257 11.43 21.50 -13.79
N MET A 258 10.52 21.69 -12.83
CA MET A 258 10.80 22.17 -11.49
C MET A 258 9.94 21.46 -10.46
N ALA A 259 10.52 21.15 -9.30
CA ALA A 259 9.82 20.84 -8.07
C ALA A 259 10.22 21.86 -6.99
N GLY A 260 9.27 22.55 -6.39
CA GLY A 260 9.52 23.58 -5.38
C GLY A 260 8.82 23.27 -4.07
N VAL A 261 9.53 23.39 -2.95
CA VAL A 261 9.00 23.25 -1.60
C VAL A 261 8.68 24.63 -1.05
N TYR A 262 7.49 24.81 -0.48
CA TYR A 262 7.01 26.09 0.03
C TYR A 262 6.48 25.93 1.43
N SER A 263 6.86 26.86 2.30
CA SER A 263 6.42 26.92 3.69
C SER A 263 4.91 27.07 3.76
N GLY A 264 4.22 26.19 4.49
CA GLY A 264 2.77 26.28 4.68
C GLY A 264 2.35 27.46 5.55
N ALA A 265 3.22 27.91 6.46
CA ALA A 265 2.98 29.05 7.33
C ALA A 265 3.16 30.40 6.63
N THR A 266 4.08 30.49 5.66
CA THR A 266 4.49 31.78 5.07
C THR A 266 4.24 31.88 3.57
N GLY A 267 4.05 30.76 2.87
CA GLY A 267 3.98 30.68 1.41
C GLY A 267 5.31 30.96 0.70
N ASN A 268 6.42 31.08 1.43
CA ASN A 268 7.74 31.36 0.85
C ASN A 268 8.43 30.06 0.40
N PRO A 269 9.26 30.11 -0.65
CA PRO A 269 10.02 28.94 -1.09
C PRO A 269 11.10 28.56 -0.06
N ILE A 270 11.18 27.27 0.26
CA ILE A 270 12.22 26.64 1.07
C ILE A 270 13.32 26.10 0.13
N TYR A 271 12.94 25.22 -0.80
CA TYR A 271 13.82 24.67 -1.83
C TYR A 271 13.20 24.79 -3.23
N ILE A 272 14.06 24.89 -4.24
CA ILE A 272 13.66 24.80 -5.65
C ILE A 272 14.64 23.88 -6.36
N PHE A 273 14.13 22.75 -6.85
CA PHE A 273 14.85 21.76 -7.63
C PHE A 273 14.50 21.88 -9.11
N TRP A 274 15.48 21.61 -9.96
CA TRP A 274 15.35 21.70 -11.40
C TRP A 274 15.85 20.41 -12.05
N GLY A 275 15.24 20.01 -13.17
CA GLY A 275 15.80 18.96 -14.03
C GLY A 275 17.19 19.33 -14.55
N ASN A 276 17.98 18.31 -14.85
CA ASN A 276 19.40 18.47 -15.21
C ASN A 276 19.56 18.79 -16.71
N ASP A 277 18.65 18.28 -17.53
CA ASP A 277 18.64 18.40 -18.98
C ASP A 277 17.31 18.97 -19.50
N ALA A 278 17.31 19.39 -20.76
CA ALA A 278 16.11 19.92 -21.40
C ALA A 278 15.08 18.80 -21.60
N GLN A 279 13.82 19.07 -21.28
CA GLN A 279 12.70 18.13 -21.42
C GLN A 279 12.71 16.94 -20.44
N ASP A 280 13.49 16.97 -19.37
CA ASP A 280 13.40 15.98 -18.28
C ASP A 280 12.02 15.99 -17.61
N HIS A 281 11.34 17.15 -17.64
CA HIS A 281 10.04 17.38 -17.03
C HIS A 281 9.99 17.05 -15.53
N LEU A 282 11.04 17.43 -14.78
CA LEU A 282 11.02 17.31 -13.31
C LEU A 282 9.76 18.01 -12.74
N GLY A 283 9.11 17.39 -11.77
CA GLY A 283 7.85 17.88 -11.22
C GLY A 283 6.61 17.49 -12.06
N SER A 284 6.74 16.52 -12.98
CA SER A 284 5.58 15.87 -13.61
C SER A 284 4.66 15.23 -12.58
N ARG A 285 5.24 14.73 -11.49
CA ARG A 285 4.56 14.41 -10.24
C ARG A 285 5.51 14.75 -9.10
N VAL A 286 4.96 15.25 -8.00
CA VAL A 286 5.69 15.48 -6.74
C VAL A 286 4.95 14.77 -5.62
N ALA A 287 5.67 14.45 -4.54
CA ALA A 287 5.09 13.93 -3.32
C ALA A 287 5.93 14.28 -2.09
N GLY A 288 5.28 14.39 -0.93
CA GLY A 288 5.95 14.20 0.35
C GLY A 288 6.41 12.74 0.45
N ALA A 289 7.70 12.53 0.68
CA ALA A 289 8.28 11.19 0.70
C ALA A 289 8.28 10.54 2.09
N GLY A 290 7.94 11.29 3.15
CA GLY A 290 8.23 10.91 4.53
C GLY A 290 9.72 11.03 4.85
N ASP A 291 10.16 10.56 6.02
CA ASP A 291 11.57 10.60 6.41
C ASP A 291 12.32 9.38 5.83
N VAL A 292 12.94 9.57 4.67
CA VAL A 292 13.61 8.52 3.89
C VAL A 292 15.02 8.31 4.42
N ASP A 293 15.74 9.40 4.69
CA ASP A 293 17.12 9.35 5.18
C ASP A 293 17.26 9.21 6.72
N GLY A 294 16.15 9.22 7.45
CA GLY A 294 16.05 8.90 8.87
C GLY A 294 16.61 10.00 9.77
N ASP A 295 16.59 11.24 9.31
CA ASP A 295 17.08 12.42 10.04
C ASP A 295 15.99 13.15 10.84
N GLY A 296 14.74 12.73 10.69
CA GLY A 296 13.56 13.26 11.37
C GLY A 296 12.89 14.43 10.66
N VAL A 297 13.37 14.84 9.49
CA VAL A 297 12.72 15.83 8.62
C VAL A 297 12.11 15.11 7.41
N PRO A 298 10.85 15.37 7.04
CA PRO A 298 10.27 14.77 5.84
C PRO A 298 11.00 15.17 4.55
N ASP A 299 11.19 14.21 3.66
CA ASP A 299 11.88 14.33 2.38
C ASP A 299 10.90 14.52 1.21
N ILE A 300 11.46 14.81 0.04
CA ILE A 300 10.71 15.22 -1.15
C ILE A 300 10.96 14.26 -2.31
N ALA A 301 9.91 13.73 -2.91
CA ALA A 301 10.00 12.95 -4.15
C ALA A 301 9.53 13.77 -5.35
N ALA A 302 10.25 13.67 -6.47
CA ALA A 302 9.89 14.33 -7.73
C ALA A 302 10.16 13.42 -8.93
N GLY A 303 9.15 13.27 -9.77
CA GLY A 303 9.24 12.56 -11.03
C GLY A 303 9.74 13.45 -12.17
N ALA A 304 10.64 12.91 -12.99
CA ALA A 304 11.17 13.48 -14.22
C ALA A 304 10.85 12.52 -15.39
N SER A 305 9.57 12.44 -15.74
CA SER A 305 9.07 11.44 -16.70
C SER A 305 9.62 11.57 -18.13
N GLY A 306 10.29 12.67 -18.45
CA GLY A 306 10.95 12.91 -19.74
C GLY A 306 12.44 12.60 -19.74
N ASP A 307 13.04 12.27 -18.60
CA ASP A 307 14.48 12.02 -18.46
C ASP A 307 15.00 10.95 -19.46
N ASP A 308 16.16 11.24 -20.04
CA ASP A 308 16.79 10.46 -21.10
C ASP A 308 17.98 9.58 -20.62
N GLY A 309 18.26 9.54 -19.31
CA GLY A 309 19.48 8.97 -18.72
C GLY A 309 19.72 7.49 -19.03
N SER A 310 18.65 6.70 -19.14
CA SER A 310 18.68 5.29 -19.56
C SER A 310 18.11 5.04 -20.96
N GLY A 311 17.84 6.11 -21.71
CA GLY A 311 17.26 6.09 -23.05
C GLY A 311 16.14 7.11 -23.21
N SER A 312 15.78 7.43 -24.45
CA SER A 312 14.84 8.53 -24.71
C SER A 312 13.51 8.36 -23.96
N SER A 313 13.19 9.33 -23.11
CA SER A 313 12.03 9.39 -22.21
C SER A 313 11.80 8.09 -21.44
N ALA A 314 12.89 7.44 -21.02
CA ALA A 314 12.82 6.34 -20.07
C ALA A 314 12.26 6.83 -18.72
N GLY A 315 12.60 8.06 -18.35
CA GLY A 315 12.13 8.75 -17.16
C GLY A 315 12.97 8.45 -15.92
N ALA A 316 12.85 9.30 -14.90
CA ALA A 316 13.52 9.16 -13.62
C ALA A 316 12.63 9.59 -12.45
N ALA A 317 12.97 9.17 -11.24
CA ALA A 317 12.42 9.69 -9.99
C ALA A 317 13.57 10.07 -9.05
N MET A 318 13.49 11.25 -8.46
CA MET A 318 14.50 11.83 -7.60
C MET A 318 13.94 12.02 -6.19
N VAL A 319 14.75 11.75 -5.18
CA VAL A 319 14.40 11.96 -3.76
C VAL A 319 15.40 12.94 -3.15
N PHE A 320 14.90 14.01 -2.54
CA PHE A 320 15.71 15.07 -1.95
C PHE A 320 15.46 15.19 -0.46
N SER A 321 16.54 15.35 0.30
CA SER A 321 16.49 15.55 1.75
C SER A 321 15.74 16.84 2.09
N GLY A 322 14.74 16.76 2.96
CA GLY A 322 14.04 17.95 3.47
C GLY A 322 14.94 18.81 4.35
N ALA A 323 15.81 18.20 5.15
CA ALA A 323 16.70 18.95 6.04
C ALA A 323 17.78 19.74 5.28
N THR A 324 18.27 19.22 4.14
CA THR A 324 19.47 19.75 3.47
C THR A 324 19.28 20.16 2.01
N GLY A 325 18.21 19.72 1.37
CA GLY A 325 18.00 19.84 -0.08
C GLY A 325 18.95 18.98 -0.92
N ALA A 326 19.71 18.06 -0.31
CA ALA A 326 20.62 17.18 -1.03
C ALA A 326 19.87 16.03 -1.71
N LEU A 327 20.34 15.59 -2.89
CA LEU A 327 19.83 14.38 -3.53
C LEU A 327 20.19 13.15 -2.68
N ILE A 328 19.18 12.38 -2.27
CA ILE A 328 19.32 11.10 -1.56
C ILE A 328 19.40 9.97 -2.59
N TYR A 329 18.38 9.87 -3.45
CA TYR A 329 18.28 8.83 -4.48
C TYR A 329 17.91 9.39 -5.85
N GLU A 330 18.43 8.71 -6.88
CA GLU A 330 18.00 8.86 -8.26
C GLU A 330 17.70 7.45 -8.80
N PHE A 331 16.43 7.22 -9.11
CA PHE A 331 15.94 5.98 -9.71
C PHE A 331 15.71 6.22 -11.20
N LEU A 332 16.35 5.42 -12.06
CA LEU A 332 16.23 5.55 -13.51
C LEU A 332 15.25 4.51 -14.07
N GLY A 333 14.47 4.91 -15.07
CA GLY A 333 13.60 4.01 -15.82
C GLY A 333 14.39 2.93 -16.56
N GLU A 334 13.75 1.80 -16.86
CA GLU A 334 14.45 0.64 -17.43
C GLU A 334 14.66 0.75 -18.95
N ASN A 335 13.65 1.22 -19.69
CA ASN A 335 13.67 1.23 -21.15
C ASN A 335 13.19 2.57 -21.74
N PRO A 336 13.63 2.91 -22.97
CA PRO A 336 13.16 4.10 -23.67
C PRO A 336 11.62 4.14 -23.79
N GLY A 337 11.04 5.26 -23.40
CA GLY A 337 9.60 5.53 -23.50
C GLY A 337 8.75 4.95 -22.36
N ASP A 338 9.34 4.31 -21.35
CA ASP A 338 8.61 3.77 -20.19
C ASP A 338 7.94 4.86 -19.34
N GLN A 339 8.44 6.10 -19.41
CA GLN A 339 7.98 7.25 -18.63
C GLN A 339 7.95 6.97 -17.12
N PHE A 340 9.01 6.35 -16.60
CA PHE A 340 9.23 6.15 -15.18
C PHE A 340 9.25 7.51 -14.46
N GLY A 341 8.63 7.60 -13.28
CA GLY A 341 8.43 8.87 -12.58
C GLY A 341 7.24 9.69 -13.10
N ASN A 342 6.37 9.12 -13.94
CA ASN A 342 5.08 9.76 -14.26
C ASN A 342 4.16 9.88 -13.04
N ALA A 343 4.31 8.96 -12.09
CA ALA A 343 3.72 9.04 -10.76
C ALA A 343 4.80 8.73 -9.71
N VAL A 344 4.75 9.43 -8.57
CA VAL A 344 5.57 9.23 -7.37
C VAL A 344 4.69 9.44 -6.14
N THR A 345 4.99 8.75 -5.03
CA THR A 345 4.38 8.92 -3.69
C THR A 345 5.39 8.55 -2.61
N GLY A 346 5.28 9.14 -1.43
CA GLY A 346 5.72 8.46 -0.21
C GLY A 346 4.85 7.23 0.00
N ALA A 347 5.46 6.05 0.08
CA ALA A 347 4.76 4.78 0.26
C ALA A 347 4.59 4.41 1.73
N GLY A 348 5.17 5.18 2.66
CA GLY A 348 5.25 4.78 4.06
C GLY A 348 6.33 3.72 4.30
N ASP A 349 6.36 3.09 5.46
CA ASP A 349 7.31 2.01 5.79
C ASP A 349 6.74 0.65 5.35
N VAL A 350 6.98 0.28 4.10
CA VAL A 350 6.37 -0.90 3.45
C VAL A 350 7.09 -2.19 3.81
N ASP A 351 8.35 -2.13 4.24
CA ASP A 351 9.11 -3.31 4.69
C ASP A 351 9.30 -3.41 6.22
N GLY A 352 8.94 -2.37 6.98
CA GLY A 352 8.99 -2.34 8.44
C GLY A 352 10.40 -2.07 8.99
N ASP A 353 11.28 -1.42 8.22
CA ASP A 353 12.64 -1.10 8.62
C ASP A 353 12.78 0.21 9.41
N GLY A 354 11.69 0.99 9.48
CA GLY A 354 11.59 2.26 10.20
C GLY A 354 11.92 3.50 9.36
N ARG A 355 12.07 3.38 8.05
CA ARG A 355 12.24 4.50 7.10
C ARG A 355 11.10 4.54 6.11
N ALA A 356 10.78 5.73 5.63
CA ALA A 356 9.78 5.86 4.59
C ALA A 356 10.31 5.38 3.23
N ASP A 357 9.50 4.61 2.52
CA ASP A 357 9.76 4.05 1.19
C ASP A 357 9.11 4.89 0.08
N ILE A 358 9.54 4.64 -1.16
CA ILE A 358 9.15 5.44 -2.32
C ILE A 358 8.40 4.60 -3.35
N GLY A 359 7.16 4.98 -3.65
CA GLY A 359 6.40 4.40 -4.76
C GLY A 359 6.63 5.16 -6.07
N VAL A 360 6.86 4.46 -7.17
CA VAL A 360 7.09 5.07 -8.50
C VAL A 360 6.39 4.31 -9.62
N GLY A 361 5.81 5.05 -10.57
CA GLY A 361 5.08 4.51 -11.70
C GLY A 361 5.80 4.67 -13.04
N ALA A 362 5.73 3.65 -13.88
CA ALA A 362 6.17 3.64 -15.29
C ALA A 362 4.99 3.25 -16.18
N ILE A 363 4.09 4.22 -16.41
CA ILE A 363 2.78 4.00 -17.05
C ILE A 363 2.87 3.42 -18.46
N ARG A 364 3.98 3.62 -19.18
CA ARG A 364 4.19 3.13 -20.55
C ARG A 364 5.11 1.93 -20.66
N ALA A 365 5.60 1.42 -19.53
CA ALA A 365 6.36 0.19 -19.50
C ALA A 365 5.59 -0.94 -20.20
N SER A 366 6.30 -1.85 -20.85
CA SER A 366 5.68 -2.90 -21.65
C SER A 366 6.01 -4.34 -21.21
N PRO A 367 5.97 -4.67 -19.90
CA PRO A 367 6.34 -6.00 -19.42
C PRO A 367 5.44 -7.13 -19.93
N GLN A 368 4.14 -6.86 -20.14
CA GLN A 368 3.15 -7.83 -20.60
C GLN A 368 2.44 -7.40 -21.89
N GLY A 369 3.17 -6.66 -22.74
CA GLY A 369 2.66 -6.07 -23.98
C GLY A 369 2.69 -4.55 -23.95
N SER A 370 2.46 -3.92 -25.11
CA SER A 370 2.58 -2.46 -25.29
C SER A 370 1.79 -1.71 -24.22
N GLN A 371 2.48 -0.86 -23.44
CA GLN A 371 1.87 0.01 -22.43
C GLN A 371 1.00 -0.77 -21.42
N SER A 372 1.45 -1.95 -21.01
CA SER A 372 0.85 -2.67 -19.88
C SER A 372 1.06 -1.88 -18.57
N GLY A 373 2.16 -1.15 -18.48
CA GLY A 373 2.53 -0.34 -17.33
C GLY A 373 3.15 -1.16 -16.19
N ARG A 374 3.80 -0.46 -15.26
CA ARG A 374 4.42 -1.05 -14.08
C ARG A 374 4.46 -0.03 -12.92
N ALA A 375 4.36 -0.52 -11.69
CA ALA A 375 4.61 0.23 -10.48
C ALA A 375 5.72 -0.43 -9.65
N TYR A 376 6.47 0.39 -8.92
CA TYR A 376 7.60 -0.01 -8.10
C TYR A 376 7.46 0.57 -6.70
N VAL A 377 8.04 -0.11 -5.71
CA VAL A 377 8.38 0.48 -4.40
C VAL A 377 9.87 0.27 -4.15
N PHE A 378 10.56 1.32 -3.71
CA PHE A 378 11.97 1.32 -3.38
C PHE A 378 12.17 1.60 -1.89
N SER A 379 13.06 0.84 -1.24
CA SER A 379 13.39 1.01 0.17
C SER A 379 14.04 2.36 0.42
N GLY A 380 13.57 3.09 1.43
CA GLY A 380 14.22 4.32 1.88
C GLY A 380 15.57 4.10 2.54
N MET A 381 15.85 2.89 3.05
CA MET A 381 17.10 2.57 3.73
C MET A 381 18.29 2.39 2.79
N ASP A 382 18.09 1.73 1.65
CA ASP A 382 19.19 1.39 0.74
C ASP A 382 18.88 1.57 -0.75
N GLY A 383 17.68 2.03 -1.10
CA GLY A 383 17.24 2.24 -2.48
C GLY A 383 16.97 0.95 -3.25
N SER A 384 16.96 -0.22 -2.59
CA SER A 384 16.63 -1.48 -3.24
C SER A 384 15.15 -1.57 -3.62
N THR A 385 14.83 -2.31 -4.69
CA THR A 385 13.43 -2.54 -5.08
C THR A 385 12.78 -3.54 -4.13
N LEU A 386 11.74 -3.10 -3.41
CA LEU A 386 10.90 -3.91 -2.54
C LEU A 386 9.76 -4.58 -3.30
N LEU A 387 9.08 -3.82 -4.16
CA LEU A 387 7.95 -4.28 -4.96
C LEU A 387 8.13 -3.89 -6.43
N SER A 388 7.67 -4.77 -7.33
CA SER A 388 7.52 -4.48 -8.75
C SER A 388 6.25 -5.16 -9.26
N PHE A 389 5.22 -4.37 -9.58
CA PHE A 389 3.92 -4.85 -10.03
C PHE A 389 3.71 -4.53 -11.51
N ASP A 390 3.53 -5.57 -12.33
CA ASP A 390 3.27 -5.44 -13.76
C ASP A 390 1.77 -5.32 -14.04
N GLY A 391 1.41 -4.47 -15.01
CA GLY A 391 0.10 -4.60 -15.66
C GLY A 391 -0.06 -5.96 -16.33
N THR A 392 -1.29 -6.46 -16.40
CA THR A 392 -1.58 -7.84 -16.80
C THR A 392 -1.72 -8.04 -18.30
N ALA A 393 -2.05 -6.96 -19.03
CA ALA A 393 -2.29 -6.96 -20.47
C ALA A 393 -1.85 -5.65 -21.14
N ALA A 394 -1.67 -5.70 -22.46
CA ALA A 394 -1.34 -4.51 -23.25
C ALA A 394 -2.43 -3.43 -23.12
N GLY A 395 -2.02 -2.20 -22.87
CA GLY A 395 -2.92 -1.06 -22.71
C GLY A 395 -3.42 -0.82 -21.29
N ASP A 396 -3.21 -1.75 -20.34
CA ASP A 396 -3.65 -1.61 -18.94
C ASP A 396 -3.19 -0.30 -18.30
N SER A 397 -2.03 0.22 -18.73
CA SER A 397 -1.45 1.50 -18.27
C SER A 397 -1.34 1.56 -16.74
N LEU A 398 -0.90 0.47 -16.13
CA LEU A 398 -0.69 0.36 -14.69
C LEU A 398 0.43 1.30 -14.22
N GLY A 399 0.26 1.91 -13.05
CA GLY A 399 1.25 2.83 -12.46
C GLY A 399 1.14 4.26 -12.98
N GLY A 400 0.03 4.62 -13.63
CA GLY A 400 -0.27 6.02 -13.96
C GLY A 400 -0.66 6.86 -12.74
N THR A 401 -1.14 6.21 -11.70
CA THR A 401 -1.45 6.78 -10.39
C THR A 401 -1.12 5.76 -9.32
N LEU A 402 -0.70 6.28 -8.16
CA LEU A 402 -0.36 5.48 -6.99
C LEU A 402 -0.39 6.39 -5.75
N SER A 403 -0.65 5.78 -4.59
CA SER A 403 -0.68 6.44 -3.28
C SER A 403 -0.35 5.43 -2.19
N GLY A 404 0.37 5.85 -1.14
CA GLY A 404 0.38 5.11 0.12
C GLY A 404 -1.04 5.04 0.70
N VAL A 405 -1.38 3.95 1.38
CA VAL A 405 -2.72 3.74 1.99
C VAL A 405 -2.64 3.31 3.45
N GLU A 406 -1.52 3.57 4.12
CA GLU A 406 -1.23 3.11 5.49
C GLU A 406 -1.37 1.57 5.60
N ASP A 407 -1.46 1.02 6.81
CA ASP A 407 -1.58 -0.43 7.04
C ASP A 407 -3.03 -0.92 6.89
N VAL A 408 -3.40 -1.28 5.66
CA VAL A 408 -4.72 -1.82 5.32
C VAL A 408 -4.83 -3.30 5.76
N THR A 409 -3.71 -4.01 5.87
CA THR A 409 -3.71 -5.42 6.26
C THR A 409 -3.68 -5.68 7.77
N GLY A 410 -3.39 -4.67 8.58
CA GLY A 410 -3.18 -4.77 10.02
C GLY A 410 -1.90 -5.53 10.40
N ASP A 411 -0.91 -5.60 9.51
CA ASP A 411 0.35 -6.33 9.74
C ASP A 411 1.50 -5.45 10.27
N GLY A 412 1.23 -4.15 10.43
CA GLY A 412 2.14 -3.14 10.95
C GLY A 412 3.06 -2.53 9.91
N LYS A 413 2.85 -2.80 8.62
CA LYS A 413 3.57 -2.20 7.48
C LYS A 413 2.60 -1.42 6.61
N ASP A 414 3.10 -0.37 5.98
CA ASP A 414 2.26 0.42 5.08
C ASP A 414 2.03 -0.29 3.74
N ASP A 415 0.85 -0.08 3.16
CA ASP A 415 0.42 -0.65 1.89
C ASP A 415 0.33 0.44 0.80
N LEU A 416 0.19 -0.01 -0.46
CA LEU A 416 0.14 0.88 -1.63
C LEU A 416 -1.09 0.61 -2.49
N ILE A 417 -1.79 1.64 -2.95
CA ILE A 417 -2.78 1.52 -4.03
C ILE A 417 -2.20 1.98 -5.37
N VAL A 418 -2.52 1.25 -6.45
CA VAL A 418 -2.04 1.53 -7.81
C VAL A 418 -3.20 1.47 -8.81
N GLY A 419 -3.31 2.50 -9.67
CA GLY A 419 -4.29 2.54 -10.75
C GLY A 419 -3.81 1.92 -12.06
N ALA A 420 -4.72 1.24 -12.76
CA ALA A 420 -4.57 0.67 -14.10
C ALA A 420 -5.75 1.09 -14.98
N THR A 421 -5.72 2.35 -15.42
CA THR A 421 -6.87 3.04 -16.05
C THR A 421 -7.33 2.41 -17.37
N GLY A 422 -6.47 1.65 -18.05
CA GLY A 422 -6.79 0.95 -19.29
C GLY A 422 -7.25 -0.49 -19.10
N SER A 423 -7.36 -0.97 -17.86
CA SER A 423 -7.72 -2.38 -17.59
C SER A 423 -9.08 -2.76 -18.18
N ASP A 424 -9.12 -3.94 -18.79
CA ASP A 424 -10.30 -4.50 -19.44
C ASP A 424 -11.15 -5.41 -18.52
N LEU A 425 -10.82 -5.52 -17.24
CA LEU A 425 -11.45 -6.49 -16.31
C LEU A 425 -12.98 -6.34 -16.19
N GLY A 426 -13.50 -5.11 -16.24
CA GLY A 426 -14.93 -4.78 -16.19
C GLY A 426 -15.54 -4.43 -17.56
N GLY A 427 -14.81 -4.68 -18.65
CA GLY A 427 -15.15 -4.26 -20.01
C GLY A 427 -14.05 -3.37 -20.61
N THR A 428 -14.13 -3.09 -21.92
CA THR A 428 -13.08 -2.35 -22.65
C THR A 428 -12.73 -1.01 -22.00
N ASN A 429 -11.49 -0.84 -21.52
CA ASN A 429 -11.00 0.32 -20.77
C ASN A 429 -11.88 0.68 -19.55
N SER A 430 -12.42 -0.32 -18.86
CA SER A 430 -13.14 -0.10 -17.60
C SER A 430 -12.25 0.47 -16.50
N GLY A 431 -10.95 0.20 -16.54
CA GLY A 431 -10.01 0.55 -15.51
C GLY A 431 -10.11 -0.35 -14.27
N ALA A 432 -9.03 -0.39 -13.51
CA ALA A 432 -8.93 -1.09 -12.24
C ALA A 432 -8.00 -0.35 -11.28
N ALA A 433 -8.09 -0.66 -9.98
CA ALA A 433 -7.12 -0.28 -8.97
C ALA A 433 -6.81 -1.48 -8.07
N TYR A 434 -5.56 -1.57 -7.60
CA TYR A 434 -5.05 -2.69 -6.82
C TYR A 434 -4.42 -2.16 -5.53
N VAL A 435 -4.82 -2.72 -4.38
CA VAL A 435 -4.11 -2.53 -3.11
C VAL A 435 -3.06 -3.63 -3.00
N LEU A 436 -1.82 -3.23 -2.76
CA LEU A 436 -0.63 -4.06 -2.75
C LEU A 436 0.01 -4.01 -1.37
N SER A 437 0.34 -5.17 -0.83
CA SER A 437 1.05 -5.32 0.43
C SER A 437 2.33 -6.11 0.22
N LEU A 438 3.41 -5.71 0.90
CA LEU A 438 4.61 -6.52 1.04
C LEU A 438 4.42 -7.51 2.19
N SER A 439 3.57 -8.51 1.95
CA SER A 439 3.30 -9.50 2.99
C SER A 439 4.47 -10.47 3.13
N VAL A 440 4.94 -10.65 4.37
CA VAL A 440 5.68 -11.85 4.72
C VAL A 440 4.69 -13.01 4.67
N THR A 441 4.87 -13.94 3.73
CA THR A 441 4.14 -15.21 3.76
C THR A 441 4.32 -15.87 5.14
N ALA A 442 3.29 -15.83 6.00
CA ALA A 442 3.32 -16.57 7.25
C ALA A 442 3.40 -18.08 6.92
N LEU A 443 4.57 -18.68 7.16
CA LEU A 443 4.75 -20.12 7.01
C LEU A 443 4.11 -20.84 8.20
N ALA A 444 2.96 -21.47 7.99
CA ALA A 444 2.47 -22.50 8.91
C ALA A 444 3.46 -23.68 8.92
N GLN A 445 4.28 -23.80 9.96
CA GLN A 445 5.10 -24.99 10.18
C GLN A 445 4.30 -26.07 10.91
N ILE A 446 3.85 -27.11 10.20
CA ILE A 446 3.37 -28.34 10.84
C ILE A 446 4.59 -29.08 11.43
N ARG A 447 4.72 -29.11 12.77
CA ARG A 447 5.67 -30.01 13.45
C ARG A 447 4.96 -31.20 14.09
N ASN A 448 5.65 -32.33 14.10
CA ASN A 448 5.18 -33.57 14.72
C ASN A 448 5.45 -33.52 16.23
N GLY A 449 4.39 -33.41 17.06
CA GLY A 449 4.46 -33.82 18.47
C GLY A 449 4.72 -35.33 18.57
N SER A 450 5.24 -35.85 19.67
CA SER A 450 5.91 -37.17 19.75
C SER A 450 5.04 -38.45 19.58
N GLY A 451 3.89 -38.38 18.90
CA GLY A 451 2.94 -39.48 18.72
C GLY A 451 3.01 -40.20 17.36
N SER A 452 2.54 -41.46 17.35
CA SER A 452 2.30 -42.22 16.11
C SER A 452 1.08 -41.67 15.35
N ASN A 453 1.29 -41.31 14.09
CA ASN A 453 0.28 -40.76 13.16
C ASN A 453 -1.04 -41.55 13.15
N PRO A 454 -2.18 -40.86 13.33
CA PRO A 454 -3.30 -41.06 12.45
C PRO A 454 -3.16 -40.06 11.28
N SER A 455 -3.31 -40.55 10.06
CA SER A 455 -3.23 -39.82 8.79
C SER A 455 -4.38 -38.81 8.63
N SER A 456 -4.45 -37.80 9.51
CA SER A 456 -5.73 -37.21 9.92
C SER A 456 -5.86 -35.71 9.83
N TYR A 457 -4.83 -34.98 9.43
CA TYR A 457 -4.88 -33.51 9.41
C TYR A 457 -4.32 -32.99 8.08
N PHE A 458 -5.14 -32.24 7.35
CA PHE A 458 -4.78 -31.67 6.05
C PHE A 458 -5.16 -30.19 6.04
N PRO A 459 -4.19 -29.26 6.03
CA PRO A 459 -4.50 -27.84 5.87
C PRO A 459 -5.18 -27.61 4.51
N ILE A 460 -6.23 -26.81 4.50
CA ILE A 460 -6.96 -26.42 3.28
C ILE A 460 -6.44 -25.07 2.78
N ASN A 461 -6.09 -24.15 3.68
CA ASN A 461 -5.52 -22.85 3.36
C ASN A 461 -4.37 -22.48 4.31
N THR A 462 -3.68 -21.38 3.98
CA THR A 462 -2.67 -20.76 4.83
C THR A 462 -3.35 -19.96 5.95
N PRO A 463 -2.81 -19.99 7.18
CA PRO A 463 -3.32 -19.13 8.26
C PRO A 463 -2.93 -17.68 7.98
N VAL A 464 -3.92 -16.79 7.99
CA VAL A 464 -3.75 -15.34 7.85
C VAL A 464 -4.45 -14.67 9.04
N ILE A 465 -3.87 -13.63 9.62
CA ILE A 465 -4.49 -12.84 10.69
C ILE A 465 -5.82 -12.26 10.18
N GLY A 466 -6.84 -12.19 11.04
CA GLY A 466 -8.19 -11.74 10.65
C GLY A 466 -8.97 -12.72 9.76
N SER A 467 -8.36 -13.82 9.30
CA SER A 467 -8.97 -14.77 8.38
C SER A 467 -9.39 -16.09 9.03
N ASN A 468 -10.22 -16.84 8.32
CA ASN A 468 -10.59 -18.19 8.69
C ASN A 468 -9.54 -19.20 8.23
N TYR A 469 -8.86 -19.84 9.18
CA TYR A 469 -8.01 -20.99 8.89
C TYR A 469 -8.83 -22.28 8.81
N GLN A 470 -8.65 -23.02 7.73
CA GLN A 470 -9.40 -24.23 7.40
C GLN A 470 -8.50 -25.44 7.38
N ALA A 471 -8.96 -26.51 8.03
CA ALA A 471 -8.30 -27.80 8.00
C ALA A 471 -9.33 -28.93 7.86
N LEU A 472 -8.97 -29.94 7.08
CA LEU A 472 -9.71 -31.19 6.98
C LEU A 472 -9.17 -32.18 8.01
N ILE A 473 -10.06 -32.68 8.87
CA ILE A 473 -9.74 -33.71 9.86
C ILE A 473 -10.35 -35.06 9.44
N THR A 474 -9.51 -36.07 9.18
CA THR A 474 -9.94 -37.42 8.74
C THR A 474 -9.56 -38.51 9.74
N GLY A 475 -10.50 -39.27 10.30
CA GLY A 475 -10.19 -40.37 11.22
C GLY A 475 -11.44 -41.05 11.80
N PRO A 476 -11.34 -42.12 12.59
CA PRO A 476 -12.51 -42.71 13.24
C PRO A 476 -13.17 -41.71 14.23
N PRO A 477 -14.51 -41.75 14.40
CA PRO A 477 -15.30 -40.77 15.17
C PRO A 477 -15.02 -40.72 16.68
N SER A 478 -14.09 -41.52 17.20
CA SER A 478 -13.62 -41.52 18.60
C SER A 478 -12.44 -40.58 18.86
N SER A 479 -12.12 -39.68 17.92
CA SER A 479 -10.97 -38.78 17.99
C SER A 479 -11.40 -37.44 18.58
N ILE A 480 -10.97 -37.10 19.79
CA ILE A 480 -11.21 -35.76 20.37
C ILE A 480 -10.02 -34.88 19.93
N SER A 481 -10.30 -33.73 19.32
CA SER A 481 -9.29 -32.71 19.04
C SER A 481 -9.59 -31.54 19.96
N VAL A 482 -8.61 -31.11 20.77
CA VAL A 482 -8.76 -29.92 21.62
C VAL A 482 -7.93 -28.80 21.00
N ILE A 483 -8.59 -27.70 20.64
CA ILE A 483 -7.88 -26.48 20.26
C ILE A 483 -7.67 -25.71 21.56
N ILE A 484 -6.43 -25.64 22.06
CA ILE A 484 -6.08 -24.84 23.24
C ILE A 484 -5.15 -23.72 22.75
N PRO A 485 -5.63 -22.49 22.50
CA PRO A 485 -4.72 -21.40 22.24
C PRO A 485 -3.89 -21.14 23.50
N THR A 486 -2.57 -21.28 23.40
CA THR A 486 -1.64 -20.87 24.47
C THR A 486 -0.59 -19.92 23.92
N LEU A 487 -0.35 -18.83 24.65
CA LEU A 487 0.71 -17.88 24.36
C LEU A 487 2.04 -18.46 24.89
N ASN A 488 3.01 -18.73 24.02
CA ASN A 488 4.31 -19.33 24.39
C ASN A 488 4.24 -20.76 24.96
N GLY A 489 3.25 -21.54 24.52
CA GLY A 489 3.00 -22.88 25.02
C GLY A 489 2.39 -22.90 26.43
N PRO A 490 2.11 -24.08 26.99
CA PRO A 490 1.44 -24.18 28.28
C PRO A 490 2.31 -23.73 29.46
N SER A 491 1.78 -22.80 30.26
CA SER A 491 2.44 -22.26 31.46
C SER A 491 2.24 -23.10 32.73
N SER A 492 1.38 -24.12 32.72
CA SER A 492 1.18 -25.01 33.87
C SER A 492 0.73 -26.42 33.47
N GLY A 493 1.44 -27.46 33.95
CA GLY A 493 1.10 -28.86 33.70
C GLY A 493 1.99 -29.87 34.43
N THR A 494 1.68 -31.16 34.29
CA THR A 494 2.47 -32.27 34.84
C THR A 494 3.42 -32.81 33.79
N PHE A 495 4.73 -32.83 34.04
CA PHE A 495 5.67 -33.45 33.10
C PHE A 495 5.50 -34.98 33.07
N LEU A 496 5.32 -35.55 31.89
CA LEU A 496 5.30 -36.98 31.62
C LEU A 496 6.73 -37.53 31.59
N PRO A 497 6.92 -38.85 31.80
CA PRO A 497 8.23 -39.51 31.71
C PRO A 497 8.90 -39.39 30.33
N SER A 498 8.13 -39.04 29.28
CA SER A 498 8.61 -38.73 27.93
C SER A 498 9.25 -37.33 27.81
N GLY A 499 9.13 -36.47 28.84
CA GLY A 499 9.62 -35.09 28.82
C GLY A 499 8.58 -34.04 28.42
N GLU A 500 7.33 -34.42 28.19
CA GLU A 500 6.23 -33.52 27.73
C GLU A 500 5.38 -32.97 28.88
N LEU A 501 4.79 -31.79 28.72
CA LEU A 501 4.00 -31.10 29.75
C LEU A 501 2.48 -31.32 29.57
N LEU A 502 1.82 -31.96 30.53
CA LEU A 502 0.37 -32.23 30.56
C LEU A 502 -0.41 -31.08 31.22
N ILE A 503 -1.17 -30.29 30.47
CA ILE A 503 -1.98 -29.17 30.99
C ILE A 503 -3.15 -29.69 31.84
N GLN A 504 -3.39 -29.13 33.03
CA GLN A 504 -4.64 -29.34 33.78
C GLN A 504 -5.65 -28.21 33.51
N PRO A 505 -6.96 -28.53 33.43
CA PRO A 505 -8.00 -27.59 32.97
C PRO A 505 -8.13 -26.34 33.86
N PRO A 506 -8.59 -25.23 33.26
CA PRO A 506 -10.01 -24.93 33.29
C PRO A 506 -10.55 -24.59 31.89
N PHE A 507 -10.57 -25.55 30.97
CA PHE A 507 -11.33 -25.39 29.72
C PHE A 507 -12.21 -26.61 29.50
N LEU A 508 -13.48 -26.36 29.16
CA LEU A 508 -14.45 -27.41 28.86
C LEU A 508 -14.08 -28.05 27.50
N PRO A 509 -13.89 -29.37 27.41
CA PRO A 509 -13.58 -30.02 26.14
C PRO A 509 -14.76 -29.85 25.17
N PHE A 510 -14.47 -29.37 23.96
CA PHE A 510 -15.42 -29.37 22.84
C PHE A 510 -15.15 -30.59 21.94
N PHE A 511 -16.21 -31.23 21.46
CA PHE A 511 -16.12 -32.38 20.55
C PHE A 511 -15.97 -31.88 19.11
N VAL A 512 -14.91 -32.30 18.41
CA VAL A 512 -14.70 -31.98 16.99
C VAL A 512 -14.94 -33.24 16.17
N ALA A 513 -16.01 -33.25 15.35
CA ALA A 513 -16.34 -34.37 14.48
C ALA A 513 -15.37 -34.47 13.29
N THR A 514 -15.34 -35.60 12.57
CA THR A 514 -14.68 -35.67 11.26
C THR A 514 -15.31 -34.71 10.27
N GLY A 515 -14.50 -33.97 9.50
CA GLY A 515 -14.99 -33.00 8.53
C GLY A 515 -14.02 -31.83 8.33
N SER A 516 -14.45 -30.87 7.50
CA SER A 516 -13.77 -29.59 7.39
C SER A 516 -14.12 -28.71 8.57
N HIS A 517 -13.10 -28.11 9.19
CA HIS A 517 -13.25 -27.19 10.31
C HIS A 517 -12.63 -25.86 9.97
N SER A 518 -13.26 -24.80 10.47
CA SER A 518 -12.80 -23.43 10.34
C SER A 518 -12.50 -22.88 11.72
N ILE A 519 -11.33 -22.29 11.87
CA ILE A 519 -10.89 -21.57 13.06
C ILE A 519 -10.79 -20.10 12.65
N ALA A 520 -11.57 -19.24 13.27
CA ALA A 520 -11.40 -17.80 13.11
C ALA A 520 -10.10 -17.38 13.80
N ILE A 521 -9.15 -16.83 13.05
CA ILE A 521 -7.94 -16.22 13.60
C ILE A 521 -8.32 -14.78 13.96
N PRO A 522 -8.14 -14.35 15.23
CA PRO A 522 -8.40 -12.96 15.60
C PRO A 522 -7.55 -12.01 14.77
N GLY A 523 -8.10 -10.84 14.40
CA GLY A 523 -7.37 -9.75 13.72
C GLY A 523 -6.42 -8.97 14.64
N ASP A 524 -5.82 -9.63 15.63
CA ASP A 524 -4.99 -8.97 16.64
C ASP A 524 -3.51 -9.03 16.23
N ALA A 525 -2.90 -7.89 15.92
CA ALA A 525 -1.49 -7.79 15.54
C ALA A 525 -0.53 -8.30 16.64
N SER A 526 -0.96 -8.37 17.91
CA SER A 526 -0.16 -8.94 19.00
C SER A 526 0.08 -10.45 18.90
N LEU A 527 -0.54 -11.10 17.89
CA LEU A 527 -0.31 -12.50 17.53
C LEU A 527 0.97 -12.68 16.67
N LEU A 528 1.51 -11.61 16.07
CA LEU A 528 2.74 -11.65 15.26
C LEU A 528 3.98 -12.02 16.09
N GLY A 529 4.86 -12.85 15.52
CA GLY A 529 6.07 -13.39 16.14
C GLY A 529 5.83 -14.42 17.25
N ARG A 530 4.57 -14.81 17.52
CA ARG A 530 4.22 -15.73 18.61
C ARG A 530 3.82 -17.11 18.10
N GLN A 531 4.18 -18.14 18.86
CA GLN A 531 3.85 -19.55 18.58
C GLN A 531 2.59 -19.98 19.36
N TYR A 532 1.59 -20.48 18.64
CA TYR A 532 0.32 -20.98 19.16
C TYR A 532 0.18 -22.47 18.90
N SER A 533 0.21 -23.28 19.96
CA SER A 533 0.06 -24.74 19.85
C SER A 533 -1.38 -25.17 20.04
N THR A 534 -1.98 -25.86 19.09
CA THR A 534 -3.20 -26.67 19.31
C THR A 534 -2.80 -28.10 19.65
N GLN A 535 -3.58 -28.89 20.40
CA GLN A 535 -3.20 -30.26 20.79
C GLN A 535 -4.40 -31.20 20.80
N GLY A 536 -4.44 -32.19 19.91
CA GLY A 536 -5.47 -33.23 19.97
C GLY A 536 -5.27 -34.24 21.10
N ALA A 537 -6.32 -34.97 21.49
CA ALA A 537 -6.22 -36.07 22.45
C ALA A 537 -7.31 -37.12 22.22
N ILE A 538 -6.98 -38.39 22.00
CA ILE A 538 -7.95 -39.48 21.88
C ILE A 538 -8.25 -40.07 23.26
N LEU A 539 -9.54 -40.22 23.62
CA LEU A 539 -9.95 -41.02 24.76
C LEU A 539 -10.36 -42.42 24.28
N SER A 540 -9.53 -43.42 24.52
CA SER A 540 -9.83 -44.82 24.18
C SER A 540 -9.76 -45.69 25.43
N SER A 541 -10.82 -46.45 25.70
CA SER A 541 -10.87 -47.40 26.82
C SER A 541 -10.54 -46.79 28.19
N GLY A 542 -10.91 -45.52 28.41
CA GLY A 542 -10.64 -44.79 29.66
C GLY A 542 -9.23 -44.22 29.78
N VAL A 543 -8.39 -44.34 28.75
CA VAL A 543 -7.05 -43.75 28.67
C VAL A 543 -7.07 -42.58 27.70
N LEU A 544 -6.62 -41.41 28.16
CA LEU A 544 -6.40 -40.24 27.33
C LEU A 544 -5.00 -40.33 26.70
N THR A 545 -4.93 -40.34 25.39
CA THR A 545 -3.69 -40.37 24.60
C THR A 545 -3.61 -39.08 23.78
N LEU A 546 -2.58 -38.27 23.98
CA LEU A 546 -2.37 -37.06 23.17
C LEU A 546 -2.12 -37.43 21.69
N THR A 547 -2.67 -36.64 20.77
CA THR A 547 -2.42 -36.70 19.31
C THR A 547 -1.85 -35.38 18.83
N ASN A 548 -1.43 -35.29 17.56
CA ASN A 548 -0.70 -34.15 16.97
C ASN A 548 -1.06 -32.77 17.54
N ALA A 549 -0.01 -31.96 17.70
CA ALA A 549 -0.12 -30.53 17.91
C ALA A 549 0.06 -29.77 16.60
N VAL A 550 -0.70 -28.70 16.38
CA VAL A 550 -0.42 -27.74 15.29
C VAL A 550 0.09 -26.48 15.93
N ASP A 551 1.35 -26.16 15.67
CA ASP A 551 1.93 -24.88 16.03
C ASP A 551 1.69 -23.90 14.88
N LEU A 552 0.86 -22.90 15.13
CA LEU A 552 0.70 -21.74 14.25
C LEU A 552 1.68 -20.68 14.71
N THR A 553 2.58 -20.27 13.82
CA THR A 553 3.41 -19.07 14.04
C THR A 553 2.95 -18.05 13.03
N PHE A 554 2.51 -16.90 13.50
CA PHE A 554 2.10 -15.78 12.66
C PHE A 554 3.30 -14.81 12.60
N GLY A 555 3.73 -14.38 11.41
CA GLY A 555 4.92 -13.51 11.25
C GLY A 555 6.29 -14.21 11.38
N ASN A 556 7.37 -13.44 11.14
CA ASN A 556 8.73 -13.94 10.88
C ASN A 556 9.39 -14.80 11.99
N GLN A 557 10.15 -15.81 11.55
CA GLN A 557 11.20 -16.54 12.29
C GLN A 557 12.58 -16.08 11.85
#